data_AF-A0A7Z0CPB4-F1
#
_entry.id   AF-A0A7Z0CPB4-F1
#
_cell.length_a   1.000
_cell.length_b   1.000
_cell.length_c   1.000
_cell.angle_alpha   90.00
_cell.angle_beta   90.00
_cell.angle_gamma   90.00
#
_symmetry.space_group_name_H-M   'P 1'
#
loop_
_entity.id
_entity.type
_entity.pdbx_description
1 polymer ?
#
loop_
_entity_poly.entity_id
_entity_poly.type
_entity_poly.pdbx_seq_one_letter_code
_entity_poly.pdbx_strand_id
1 'polypeptide(L)'
;MTAPDAPDDVLWESAVPGNGVVRTVIVDGVHAARFDDLNGDGREIEVSVFVRRDRTWSRVGHQDDVGIPAVDETPLFGWIGTGGWAVGRATPGDRVEVDWMGERAVVGVDAGGWWLAVVSGEVPEEDDELSWTGPRTRSFT
;
A
#
# COMPACT_ATOMS: atom_id res chain seq x y z
N MET A 1 -10.40 31.59 -9.01
CA MET A 1 -10.58 30.73 -10.20
C MET A 1 -9.69 29.52 -9.98
N THR A 2 -10.24 28.50 -9.35
CA THR A 2 -9.51 27.30 -8.91
C THR A 2 -9.53 26.30 -10.07
N ALA A 3 -8.37 25.86 -10.53
CA ALA A 3 -8.27 24.79 -11.53
C ALA A 3 -8.99 23.53 -11.01
N PRO A 4 -9.63 22.73 -11.89
CA PRO A 4 -10.31 21.52 -11.47
C PRO A 4 -9.32 20.57 -10.79
N ASP A 5 -9.72 20.06 -9.64
CA ASP A 5 -9.02 19.05 -8.87
C ASP A 5 -8.66 17.89 -9.80
N ALA A 6 -7.40 17.43 -9.85
CA ALA A 6 -7.12 16.17 -10.52
C ALA A 6 -7.93 15.10 -9.76
N PRO A 7 -8.89 14.43 -10.42
CA PRO A 7 -9.85 13.59 -9.73
C PRO A 7 -9.15 12.35 -9.17
N ASP A 8 -9.76 11.74 -8.14
CA ASP A 8 -9.31 10.47 -7.56
C ASP A 8 -9.28 9.31 -8.60
N ASP A 9 -9.80 9.56 -9.81
CA ASP A 9 -9.84 8.64 -10.96
C ASP A 9 -8.47 8.07 -11.35
N VAL A 10 -7.37 8.81 -11.15
CA VAL A 10 -6.02 8.33 -11.53
C VAL A 10 -5.60 7.07 -10.77
N LEU A 11 -6.12 6.85 -9.55
CA LEU A 11 -5.84 5.62 -8.79
C LEU A 11 -6.56 4.40 -9.39
N TRP A 12 -7.59 4.61 -10.20
CA TRP A 12 -8.40 3.58 -10.83
C TRP A 12 -8.01 3.31 -12.29
N GLU A 13 -7.01 4.03 -12.79
CA GLU A 13 -6.41 3.77 -14.10
C GLU A 13 -5.29 2.73 -13.95
N SER A 14 -5.36 1.67 -14.76
CA SER A 14 -4.29 0.69 -14.85
C SER A 14 -3.06 1.30 -15.53
N ALA A 15 -1.88 0.90 -15.09
CA ALA A 15 -0.61 1.18 -15.75
C ALA A 15 -0.50 0.54 -17.15
N VAL A 16 -1.35 -0.46 -17.45
CA VAL A 16 -1.44 -1.10 -18.78
C VAL A 16 -2.83 -0.88 -19.37
N PRO A 17 -3.11 0.31 -19.97
CA PRO A 17 -4.40 0.60 -20.55
C PRO A 17 -4.85 -0.45 -21.58
N GLY A 18 -6.10 -0.89 -21.47
CA GLY A 18 -6.74 -1.83 -22.39
C GLY A 18 -6.58 -3.31 -22.05
N ASN A 19 -5.57 -3.68 -21.25
CA ASN A 19 -5.38 -5.06 -20.79
C ASN A 19 -5.52 -5.18 -19.26
N GLY A 20 -5.00 -4.20 -18.52
CA GLY A 20 -4.98 -4.26 -17.07
C GLY A 20 -6.28 -3.82 -16.40
N VAL A 21 -6.45 -4.26 -15.14
CA VAL A 21 -7.62 -4.00 -14.31
C VAL A 21 -7.18 -3.66 -12.90
N VAL A 22 -7.51 -2.46 -12.43
CA VAL A 22 -7.34 -2.11 -11.01
C VAL A 22 -8.32 -2.92 -10.17
N ARG A 23 -7.79 -3.80 -9.32
CA ARG A 23 -8.57 -4.73 -8.49
C ARG A 23 -9.04 -4.09 -7.20
N THR A 24 -8.21 -3.25 -6.60
CA THR A 24 -8.56 -2.51 -5.39
C THR A 24 -7.70 -1.26 -5.26
N VAL A 25 -8.27 -0.23 -4.63
CA VAL A 25 -7.58 0.98 -4.18
C VAL A 25 -7.91 1.16 -2.71
N ILE A 26 -6.87 1.33 -1.91
CA ILE A 26 -6.95 1.56 -0.47
C ILE A 26 -6.45 2.97 -0.23
N VAL A 27 -7.24 3.82 0.41
CA VAL A 27 -6.87 5.21 0.69
C VAL A 27 -6.85 5.40 2.20
N ASP A 28 -5.70 5.81 2.74
CA ASP A 28 -5.54 6.19 4.14
C ASP A 28 -4.92 7.59 4.24
N GLY A 29 -5.78 8.58 4.50
CA GLY A 29 -5.40 9.99 4.57
C GLY A 29 -4.76 10.50 3.28
N VAL A 30 -3.45 10.78 3.34
CA VAL A 30 -2.65 11.27 2.20
C VAL A 30 -1.93 10.16 1.45
N HIS A 31 -2.13 8.90 1.83
CA HIS A 31 -1.51 7.76 1.17
C HIS A 31 -2.56 6.88 0.50
N ALA A 32 -2.15 6.17 -0.55
CA ALA A 32 -2.97 5.15 -1.16
C ALA A 32 -2.13 3.96 -1.61
N ALA A 33 -2.75 2.78 -1.66
CA ALA A 33 -2.20 1.60 -2.31
C ALA A 33 -3.16 1.14 -3.40
N ARG A 34 -2.63 0.82 -4.58
CA ARG A 34 -3.38 0.32 -5.74
C ARG A 34 -2.86 -1.07 -6.08
N PHE A 35 -3.77 -2.03 -6.19
CA PHE A 35 -3.47 -3.34 -6.77
C PHE A 35 -3.94 -3.34 -8.22
N ASP A 36 -2.97 -3.41 -9.13
CA ASP A 36 -3.19 -3.37 -10.57
C ASP A 36 -2.87 -4.74 -11.17
N ASP A 37 -3.89 -5.39 -11.71
CA ASP A 37 -3.73 -6.64 -12.46
C ASP A 37 -3.37 -6.30 -13.89
N LEU A 38 -2.08 -6.38 -14.22
CA LEU A 38 -1.51 -5.82 -15.45
C LEU A 38 -2.06 -6.49 -16.72
N ASN A 39 -2.53 -7.73 -16.61
CA ASN A 39 -3.11 -8.51 -17.70
C ASN A 39 -4.62 -8.76 -17.57
N GLY A 40 -5.22 -8.41 -16.43
CA GLY A 40 -6.64 -8.65 -16.13
C GLY A 40 -6.98 -10.12 -15.85
N ASP A 41 -5.99 -11.02 -15.76
CA ASP A 41 -6.15 -12.47 -15.60
C ASP A 41 -5.84 -12.97 -14.17
N GLY A 42 -5.44 -12.06 -13.28
CA GLY A 42 -5.17 -12.33 -11.88
C GLY A 42 -3.79 -12.91 -11.59
N ARG A 43 -2.86 -12.92 -12.56
CA ARG A 43 -1.54 -13.55 -12.40
C ARG A 43 -0.39 -12.58 -12.20
N GLU A 44 -0.45 -11.42 -12.83
CA GLU A 44 0.58 -10.38 -12.72
C GLU A 44 -0.03 -9.16 -12.02
N ILE A 45 0.08 -9.14 -10.70
CA ILE A 45 -0.39 -8.02 -9.88
C ILE A 45 0.80 -7.16 -9.50
N GLU A 46 0.72 -5.85 -9.78
CA GLU A 46 1.56 -4.83 -9.17
C GLU A 46 0.80 -4.22 -7.98
N VAL A 47 1.46 -4.09 -6.84
CA VAL A 47 1.03 -3.16 -5.80
C VAL A 47 1.84 -1.88 -5.90
N SER A 48 1.16 -0.75 -6.04
CA SER A 48 1.77 0.59 -6.10
C SER A 48 1.32 1.44 -4.93
N VAL A 49 2.24 2.13 -4.26
CA VAL A 49 1.97 3.06 -3.16
C VAL A 49 2.12 4.50 -3.64
N PHE A 50 1.15 5.33 -3.28
CA PHE A 50 1.05 6.73 -3.69
C PHE A 50 1.00 7.67 -2.49
N VAL A 51 1.49 8.88 -2.70
CA VAL A 51 1.29 10.02 -1.80
C VAL A 51 0.50 11.12 -2.50
N ARG A 52 -0.47 11.71 -1.81
CA ARG A 52 -1.20 12.89 -2.24
C ARG A 52 -0.42 14.14 -1.84
N ARG A 53 -0.01 14.93 -2.83
CA ARG A 53 0.49 16.29 -2.63
C ARG A 53 -0.44 17.24 -3.34
N ASP A 54 -1.01 18.18 -2.59
CA ASP A 54 -2.12 19.02 -3.04
C ASP A 54 -3.28 18.16 -3.57
N ARG A 55 -3.49 18.20 -4.89
CA ARG A 55 -4.58 17.50 -5.57
C ARG A 55 -4.09 16.35 -6.44
N THR A 56 -2.81 16.00 -6.37
CA THR A 56 -2.19 15.02 -7.26
C THR A 56 -1.65 13.84 -6.47
N TRP A 57 -1.92 12.64 -6.97
CA TRP A 57 -1.32 11.40 -6.49
C TRP A 57 -0.01 11.15 -7.22
N SER A 58 1.05 10.80 -6.50
CA SER A 58 2.36 10.44 -7.08
C SER A 58 2.82 9.10 -6.51
N ARG A 59 3.24 8.19 -7.38
CA ARG A 59 3.77 6.88 -6.96
C ARG A 59 5.10 7.07 -6.24
N VAL A 60 5.24 6.47 -5.06
CA VAL A 60 6.43 6.55 -4.20
C VAL A 60 7.08 5.19 -3.93
N GLY A 61 6.35 4.09 -4.16
CA GLY A 61 6.83 2.73 -4.02
C GLY A 61 6.00 1.77 -4.87
N HIS A 62 6.54 0.61 -5.18
CA HIS A 62 5.81 -0.46 -5.85
C HIS A 62 6.50 -1.81 -5.62
N GLN A 63 5.77 -2.88 -5.87
CA GLN A 63 6.27 -4.25 -5.95
C GLN A 63 5.47 -5.00 -7.03
N ASP A 64 6.18 -5.66 -7.94
CA ASP A 64 5.61 -6.46 -9.03
C ASP A 64 5.53 -7.95 -8.65
N ASP A 65 4.78 -8.72 -9.43
CA ASP A 65 4.60 -10.18 -9.28
C ASP A 65 4.12 -10.61 -7.88
N VAL A 66 3.24 -9.80 -7.26
CA VAL A 66 2.72 -10.07 -5.92
C VAL A 66 1.42 -10.88 -5.93
N GLY A 67 1.18 -11.63 -4.86
CA GLY A 67 -0.14 -12.19 -4.55
C GLY A 67 -1.00 -11.18 -3.79
N ILE A 68 -2.32 -11.21 -3.99
CA ILE A 68 -3.26 -10.47 -3.14
C ILE A 68 -3.33 -11.19 -1.77
N PRO A 69 -2.97 -10.53 -0.65
CA PRO A 69 -2.96 -11.18 0.66
C PRO A 69 -4.38 -11.56 1.11
N ALA A 70 -4.54 -12.74 1.70
CA ALA A 70 -5.79 -13.09 2.40
C ALA A 70 -5.86 -12.41 3.78
N VAL A 71 -7.03 -12.50 4.41
CA VAL A 71 -7.24 -11.97 5.78
C VAL A 71 -6.29 -12.66 6.75
N ASP A 72 -5.57 -11.86 7.55
CA ASP A 72 -4.59 -12.28 8.56
C ASP A 72 -3.36 -13.02 8.01
N GLU A 73 -3.10 -12.93 6.70
CA GLU A 73 -1.83 -13.36 6.10
C GLU A 73 -0.73 -12.29 6.22
N THR A 74 0.49 -12.69 5.91
CA THR A 74 1.64 -11.78 5.84
C THR A 74 1.34 -10.60 4.92
N PRO A 75 1.52 -9.35 5.37
CA PRO A 75 1.31 -8.19 4.51
C PRO A 75 2.35 -8.14 3.39
N LEU A 76 2.01 -7.45 2.31
CA LEU A 76 3.00 -6.97 1.36
C LEU A 76 3.69 -5.75 1.95
N PHE A 77 4.98 -5.59 1.70
CA PHE A 77 5.74 -4.49 2.24
C PHE A 77 6.91 -4.13 1.34
N GLY A 78 7.40 -2.92 1.48
CA GLY A 78 8.60 -2.47 0.79
C GLY A 78 9.08 -1.13 1.30
N TRP A 79 10.15 -0.66 0.69
CA TRP A 79 10.76 0.61 1.04
C TRP A 79 10.23 1.75 0.17
N ILE A 80 10.18 2.93 0.77
CA ILE A 80 10.06 4.23 0.10
C ILE A 80 11.25 5.07 0.55
N GLY A 81 11.61 6.12 -0.18
CA GLY A 81 12.85 6.88 0.11
C GLY A 81 12.94 7.55 1.49
N THR A 82 11.92 7.45 2.35
CA THR A 82 11.87 8.04 3.71
C THR A 82 11.28 7.08 4.75
N GLY A 83 11.26 5.77 4.48
CA GLY A 83 10.73 4.77 5.39
C GLY A 83 10.13 3.56 4.69
N GLY A 84 9.08 3.00 5.28
CA GLY A 84 8.44 1.78 4.83
C GLY A 84 6.98 1.93 4.48
N TRP A 85 6.48 1.00 3.69
CA TRP A 85 5.04 0.79 3.53
C TRP A 85 4.68 -0.67 3.76
N ALA A 86 3.50 -0.90 4.31
CA ALA A 86 2.91 -2.22 4.48
C ALA A 86 1.43 -2.15 4.15
N VAL A 87 0.93 -3.16 3.43
CA VAL A 87 -0.48 -3.29 3.07
C VAL A 87 -0.91 -4.73 3.27
N GLY A 88 -2.08 -4.91 3.87
CA GLY A 88 -2.56 -6.24 4.19
C GLY A 88 -4.06 -6.28 4.42
N ARG A 89 -4.50 -7.45 4.88
CA ARG A 89 -5.91 -7.69 5.19
C ARG A 89 -6.09 -8.15 6.62
N ALA A 90 -7.19 -7.72 7.21
CA ALA A 90 -7.62 -8.06 8.56
C ALA A 90 -9.15 -8.00 8.65
N THR A 91 -9.72 -8.30 9.81
CA THR A 91 -11.17 -8.21 10.02
C THR A 91 -11.65 -6.75 9.88
N PRO A 92 -12.69 -6.47 9.09
CA PRO A 92 -13.24 -5.11 8.95
C PRO A 92 -13.58 -4.48 10.30
N GLY A 93 -13.14 -3.23 10.50
CA GLY A 93 -13.37 -2.47 11.73
C GLY A 93 -12.32 -2.67 12.83
N ASP A 94 -11.42 -3.66 12.69
CA ASP A 94 -10.27 -3.78 13.58
C ASP A 94 -9.26 -2.63 13.36
N ARG A 95 -8.27 -2.56 14.25
CA ARG A 95 -7.06 -1.76 14.11
C ARG A 95 -5.85 -2.68 14.02
N VAL A 96 -4.86 -2.29 13.24
CA VAL A 96 -3.59 -3.03 13.10
C VAL A 96 -2.47 -2.15 13.62
N GLU A 97 -1.73 -2.65 14.61
CA GLU A 97 -0.43 -2.11 15.01
C GLU A 97 0.64 -2.70 14.08
N VAL A 98 1.48 -1.81 13.52
CA VAL A 98 2.58 -2.13 12.63
C VAL A 98 3.86 -1.63 13.28
N ASP A 99 4.78 -2.54 13.59
CA ASP A 99 6.13 -2.23 14.07
C ASP A 99 7.10 -2.39 12.89
N TRP A 100 7.75 -1.29 12.52
CA TRP A 100 8.67 -1.17 11.41
C TRP A 100 10.02 -0.68 11.94
N MET A 101 10.97 -1.60 12.10
CA MET A 101 12.32 -1.27 12.59
C MET A 101 12.32 -0.45 13.90
N GLY A 102 11.38 -0.72 14.81
CA GLY A 102 11.23 0.00 16.08
C GLY A 102 10.33 1.23 16.04
N GLU A 103 9.97 1.73 14.85
CA GLU A 103 8.92 2.72 14.67
C GLU A 103 7.54 2.04 14.64
N ARG A 104 6.50 2.76 15.06
CA ARG A 104 5.15 2.19 15.17
C ARG A 104 4.08 3.03 14.51
N ALA A 105 3.17 2.35 13.81
CA ALA A 105 1.93 2.93 13.30
C ALA A 105 0.73 2.10 13.76
N VAL A 106 -0.41 2.76 13.94
CA VAL A 106 -1.70 2.09 14.18
C VAL A 106 -2.68 2.57 13.14
N VAL A 107 -3.15 1.65 12.30
CA VAL A 107 -4.03 1.94 11.16
C VAL A 107 -5.37 1.25 11.32
N GLY A 108 -6.42 1.84 10.75
CA GLY A 108 -7.76 1.24 10.74
C GLY A 108 -7.91 0.26 9.58
N VAL A 109 -8.73 -0.77 9.80
CA VAL A 109 -9.14 -1.71 8.74
C VAL A 109 -10.46 -1.23 8.15
N ASP A 110 -10.49 -1.01 6.84
CA ASP A 110 -11.68 -0.52 6.15
C ASP A 110 -12.80 -1.58 6.08
N ALA A 111 -13.95 -1.18 5.51
CA ALA A 111 -15.10 -2.08 5.36
C ALA A 111 -14.84 -3.29 4.42
N GLY A 112 -13.84 -3.18 3.53
CA GLY A 112 -13.38 -4.27 2.67
C GLY A 112 -12.38 -5.21 3.34
N GLY A 113 -11.95 -4.91 4.57
CA GLY A 113 -10.96 -5.70 5.29
C GLY A 113 -9.54 -5.39 4.83
N TRP A 114 -9.26 -4.17 4.35
CA TRP A 114 -7.94 -3.70 3.94
C TRP A 114 -7.38 -2.67 4.90
N TRP A 115 -6.05 -2.66 5.03
CA TRP A 115 -5.32 -1.63 5.76
C TRP A 115 -4.03 -1.27 5.01
N LEU A 116 -3.60 -0.02 5.15
CA LEU A 116 -2.35 0.51 4.63
C LEU A 116 -1.63 1.26 5.74
N ALA A 117 -0.35 0.96 5.96
CA ALA A 117 0.52 1.72 6.82
C ALA A 117 1.71 2.27 6.01
N VAL A 118 1.99 3.55 6.17
CA VAL A 118 3.23 4.18 5.70
C VAL A 118 3.95 4.71 6.93
N VAL A 119 5.10 4.13 7.24
CA VAL A 119 5.86 4.41 8.45
C VAL A 119 7.12 5.17 8.07
N SER A 120 7.25 6.39 8.57
CA SER A 120 8.48 7.18 8.40
C SER A 120 9.63 6.55 9.19
N GLY A 121 10.82 6.53 8.61
CA GLY A 121 12.01 5.98 9.25
C GLY A 121 13.24 6.11 8.37
N GLU A 122 14.41 5.86 8.94
CA GLU A 122 15.64 5.76 8.15
C GLU A 122 15.60 4.46 7.34
N VAL A 123 15.90 4.57 6.04
CA VAL A 123 16.12 3.39 5.21
C VAL A 123 17.42 2.74 5.72
N PRO A 124 17.40 1.46 6.09
CA PRO A 124 18.58 0.78 6.61
C PRO A 124 19.70 0.71 5.56
N GLU A 125 20.93 0.44 5.99
CA GLU A 125 22.03 0.15 5.07
C GLU A 125 21.70 -1.12 4.23
N GLU A 126 22.24 -1.23 3.01
CA GLU A 126 21.88 -2.31 2.05
C GLU A 126 21.97 -3.72 2.66
N ASP A 127 22.96 -3.97 3.53
CA ASP A 127 23.14 -5.28 4.19
C ASP A 127 22.01 -5.58 5.20
N ASP A 128 21.50 -4.56 5.89
CA ASP A 128 20.40 -4.68 6.85
C ASP A 128 19.06 -4.83 6.13
N GLU A 129 18.89 -4.16 4.98
CA GLU A 129 17.73 -4.31 4.09
C GLU A 129 17.52 -5.76 3.66
N LEU A 130 18.59 -6.43 3.22
CA LEU A 130 18.55 -7.82 2.75
C LEU A 130 18.20 -8.83 3.85
N SER A 131 18.45 -8.48 5.11
CA SER A 131 18.16 -9.34 6.27
C SER A 131 16.76 -9.14 6.84
N TRP A 132 16.10 -8.05 6.48
CA TRP A 132 14.81 -7.68 7.05
C TRP A 132 13.65 -8.43 6.37
N THR A 133 12.82 -9.08 7.19
CA THR A 133 11.77 -10.01 6.70
C THR A 133 10.37 -9.40 6.69
N GLY A 134 10.25 -8.11 7.00
CA GLY A 134 8.99 -7.39 7.01
C GLY A 134 8.58 -6.87 8.39
N PRO A 135 7.49 -6.09 8.44
CA PRO A 135 6.99 -5.50 9.67
C PRO A 135 6.33 -6.56 10.55
N ARG A 136 6.33 -6.33 11.87
CA ARG A 136 5.51 -7.12 12.79
C ARG A 136 4.13 -6.48 12.87
N THR A 137 3.09 -7.31 12.76
CA THR A 137 1.70 -6.84 12.81
C THR A 137 0.92 -7.47 13.95
N ARG A 138 -0.02 -6.73 14.51
CA ARG A 138 -0.99 -7.22 15.49
C ARG A 138 -2.34 -6.54 15.30
N SER A 139 -3.37 -7.34 15.06
CA SER A 139 -4.76 -6.88 14.97
C SER A 139 -5.43 -6.84 16.35
N PHE A 140 -6.29 -5.86 16.58
CA PHE A 140 -7.10 -5.72 17.80
C PHE A 140 -8.37 -4.91 17.54
N THR A 141 -9.39 -5.13 18.37
CA THR A 141 -10.69 -4.44 18.33
C THR A 141 -10.71 -3.21 19.24
#